data_AF-R9GVF2-F1
#
_entry.id   AF-R9GVF2-F1
#
_cell.length_a   1.000
_cell.length_b   1.000
_cell.length_c   1.000
_cell.angle_alpha   90.00
_cell.angle_beta   90.00
_cell.angle_gamma   90.00
#
_symmetry.space_group_name_H-M   'P 1'
#
loop_
_entity.id
_entity.type
_entity.pdbx_description
1 polymer ?
#
loop_
_entity_poly.entity_id
_entity_poly.type
_entity_poly.pdbx_seq_one_letter_code
_entity_poly.pdbx_strand_id
1 'polypeptide(L)'
;MQSIIMQTEEGLPSSFKSFAITLMPIFLIAGGHIGALIFHGKLQQVFSFLAAPTVALLLSVIILFILNIEIKKAMESCVEGVKSVAMIILIIAAGGAFKQVLIDSGVGKEVELIASTWHASPLFLGWAIAALLRITLGSSTVATLTTSGMVMPFVHSGTSPD
;
A
#
# COMPACT_ATOMS: atom_id res chain seq x y z
N MET A 1 27.34 3.57 32.94
CA MET A 1 26.05 3.21 32.31
C MET A 1 25.38 4.49 31.79
N GLN A 2 26.10 5.22 30.93
CA GLN A 2 25.82 6.61 30.51
C GLN A 2 26.05 6.79 28.99
N SER A 3 26.08 5.70 28.24
CA SER A 3 26.43 5.71 26.81
C SER A 3 25.23 5.59 25.87
N ILE A 4 24.02 6.02 26.31
CA ILE A 4 23.00 6.50 25.36
C ILE A 4 23.46 7.91 24.97
N ILE A 5 24.56 7.88 24.23
CA ILE A 5 25.20 8.98 23.56
C ILE A 5 24.09 9.60 22.71
N MET A 6 23.77 10.83 23.05
CA MET A 6 23.32 11.82 22.08
C MET A 6 23.99 11.49 20.75
N GLN A 7 23.26 10.92 19.80
CA GLN A 7 23.68 11.01 18.41
C GLN A 7 23.53 12.48 18.06
N THR A 8 24.63 13.19 18.32
CA THR A 8 24.97 14.53 17.91
C THR A 8 24.21 14.91 16.65
N GLU A 9 23.43 15.99 16.78
CA GLU A 9 22.79 16.75 15.72
C GLU A 9 23.82 17.42 14.79
N GLU A 10 24.79 16.68 14.24
CA GLU A 10 25.79 17.21 13.29
C GLU A 10 25.94 16.22 12.13
N GLY A 11 25.09 16.37 11.11
CA GLY A 11 25.17 15.59 9.86
C GLY A 11 23.84 15.10 9.29
N LEU A 12 22.72 15.50 9.90
CA LEU A 12 21.40 15.33 9.29
C LEU A 12 21.30 16.34 8.13
N PRO A 13 21.03 15.91 6.87
CA PRO A 13 20.47 16.85 5.91
C PRO A 13 19.24 17.46 6.58
N SER A 14 19.19 18.79 6.68
CA SER A 14 18.17 19.57 7.42
C SER A 14 16.81 18.86 7.43
N SER A 15 16.12 18.76 8.57
CA SER A 15 14.83 18.04 8.71
C SER A 15 13.83 18.37 7.60
N PHE A 16 13.87 19.60 7.09
CA PHE A 16 13.11 20.05 5.93
C PHE A 16 13.41 19.30 4.61
N LYS A 17 14.68 18.98 4.33
CA LYS A 17 15.11 18.19 3.16
C LYS A 17 14.63 16.74 3.22
N SER A 18 14.71 16.10 4.39
CA SER A 18 14.23 14.72 4.59
C SER A 18 12.71 14.62 4.48
N PHE A 19 11.98 15.63 4.96
CA PHE A 19 10.55 15.71 4.77
C PHE A 19 10.20 15.99 3.31
N ALA A 20 10.88 16.95 2.68
CA ALA A 20 10.67 17.30 1.27
C ALA A 20 10.90 16.10 0.34
N ILE A 21 11.97 15.31 0.54
CA ILE A 21 12.25 14.15 -0.31
C ILE A 21 11.21 13.03 -0.12
N THR A 22 10.75 12.81 1.11
CA THR A 22 9.72 11.79 1.40
C THR A 22 8.37 12.18 0.79
N LEU A 23 8.05 13.47 0.79
CA LEU A 23 6.80 14.01 0.26
C LEU A 23 6.83 14.21 -1.26
N MET A 24 8.02 14.34 -1.86
CA MET A 24 8.23 14.60 -3.27
C MET A 24 7.50 13.62 -4.22
N PRO A 25 7.60 12.29 -4.04
CA PRO A 25 6.90 11.36 -4.93
C PRO A 25 5.37 11.44 -4.78
N ILE A 26 4.85 11.69 -3.57
CA ILE A 26 3.42 11.88 -3.33
C ILE A 26 2.93 13.14 -4.05
N PHE A 27 3.70 14.23 -3.99
CA PHE A 27 3.37 15.48 -4.67
C PHE A 27 3.41 15.34 -6.19
N LEU A 28 4.38 14.58 -6.73
CA LEU A 28 4.47 14.25 -8.16
C LEU A 28 3.27 13.42 -8.64
N ILE A 29 2.85 12.41 -7.86
CA ILE A 29 1.67 11.59 -8.20
C ILE A 29 0.40 12.44 -8.16
N ALA A 30 0.20 13.20 -7.07
CA ALA A 30 -0.98 14.04 -6.92
C ALA A 30 -1.07 15.13 -8.00
N GLY A 31 0.03 15.82 -8.28
CA GLY A 31 0.12 16.82 -9.35
C GLY A 31 -0.06 16.20 -10.74
N GLY A 32 0.52 15.02 -10.98
CA GLY A 32 0.33 14.25 -12.21
C GLY A 32 -1.14 13.88 -12.43
N HIS A 33 -1.82 13.43 -11.37
CA HIS A 33 -3.23 13.03 -11.43
C HIS A 33 -4.17 14.22 -11.64
N ILE A 34 -3.92 15.35 -10.98
CA ILE A 34 -4.68 16.59 -11.18
C ILE A 34 -4.48 17.11 -12.61
N GLY A 35 -3.24 17.11 -13.11
CA GLY A 35 -2.94 17.53 -14.48
C GLY A 35 -3.59 16.60 -15.53
N ALA A 36 -3.63 15.30 -15.27
CA ALA A 36 -4.32 14.34 -16.14
C ALA A 36 -5.85 14.51 -16.17
N LEU A 37 -6.45 15.16 -15.16
CA LEU A 37 -7.89 15.47 -15.14
C LEU A 37 -8.24 16.78 -15.86
N ILE A 38 -7.30 17.72 -15.94
CA ILE A 38 -7.53 19.05 -16.54
C ILE A 38 -7.18 19.06 -18.03
N PHE A 39 -6.14 18.34 -18.45
CA PHE A 39 -5.67 18.31 -19.84
C PHE A 39 -6.17 17.08 -20.59
N HIS A 40 -6.77 17.28 -21.76
CA HIS A 40 -7.23 16.22 -22.66
C HIS A 40 -6.28 16.09 -23.87
N GLY A 41 -5.95 14.86 -24.29
CA GLY A 41 -5.12 14.57 -25.48
C GLY A 41 -3.71 14.05 -25.18
N LYS A 42 -2.72 14.27 -26.06
CA LYS A 42 -1.34 13.76 -25.88
C LYS A 42 -0.66 14.21 -24.58
N LEU A 43 -1.02 15.40 -24.08
CA LEU A 43 -0.56 15.93 -22.79
C LEU A 43 -1.11 15.13 -21.60
N GLN A 44 -2.33 14.58 -21.71
CA GLN A 44 -2.90 13.69 -20.70
C GLN A 44 -2.08 12.42 -20.52
N GLN A 45 -1.59 11.85 -21.63
CA GLN A 45 -0.79 10.63 -21.60
C GLN A 45 0.58 10.85 -20.93
N VAL A 46 1.19 12.02 -21.14
CA VAL A 46 2.43 12.42 -20.45
C VAL A 46 2.18 12.65 -18.96
N PHE A 47 1.10 13.33 -18.59
CA PHE A 47 0.75 13.56 -17.19
C PHE A 47 0.35 12.27 -16.45
N SER A 48 -0.37 11.37 -17.13
CA SER A 48 -0.71 10.05 -16.59
C SER A 48 0.54 9.18 -16.42
N PHE A 49 1.51 9.29 -17.34
CA PHE A 49 2.80 8.62 -17.20
C PHE A 49 3.60 9.17 -16.02
N LEU A 50 3.60 10.49 -15.79
CA LEU A 50 4.20 11.11 -14.60
C LEU A 50 3.48 10.75 -13.29
N ALA A 51 2.16 10.57 -13.35
CA ALA A 51 1.34 10.16 -12.20
C ALA A 51 1.55 8.69 -11.82
N ALA A 52 2.13 7.87 -12.70
CA ALA A 52 2.39 6.47 -12.41
C ALA A 52 3.35 6.35 -11.21
N PRO A 53 2.98 5.64 -10.13
CA PRO A 53 3.78 5.56 -8.92
C PRO A 53 5.23 5.11 -9.16
N THR A 54 5.42 4.17 -10.10
CA THR A 54 6.75 3.70 -10.51
C THR A 54 7.60 4.81 -11.12
N VAL A 55 7.03 5.64 -11.99
CA VAL A 55 7.74 6.74 -12.67
C VAL A 55 8.02 7.88 -11.68
N ALA A 56 7.04 8.22 -10.83
CA ALA A 56 7.20 9.24 -9.81
C ALA A 56 8.28 8.88 -8.77
N LEU A 57 8.33 7.61 -8.33
CA LEU A 57 9.39 7.12 -7.45
C LEU A 57 10.76 7.15 -8.13
N LEU A 58 10.85 6.73 -9.38
CA LEU A 58 12.10 6.74 -10.15
C LEU A 58 12.63 8.18 -10.30
N LEU A 59 11.76 9.13 -10.65
CA LEU A 59 12.10 10.56 -10.71
C LEU A 59 12.56 11.11 -9.36
N SER A 60 11.87 10.76 -8.27
CA SER A 60 12.25 11.18 -6.92
C SER A 60 13.65 10.68 -6.53
N VAL A 61 14.00 9.43 -6.89
CA VAL A 61 15.33 8.86 -6.66
C VAL A 61 16.40 9.54 -7.52
N ILE A 62 16.11 9.88 -8.77
CA ILE A 62 17.04 10.64 -9.62
C ILE A 62 17.32 12.01 -9.01
N ILE A 63 16.28 12.71 -8.52
CA ILE A 63 16.42 14.02 -7.89
C ILE A 63 17.24 13.94 -6.60
N LEU A 64 17.07 12.86 -5.83
CA LEU A 64 17.92 12.56 -4.67
C LEU A 64 19.40 12.41 -5.05
N PHE A 65 19.67 11.78 -6.19
CA PHE A 65 21.02 11.60 -6.73
C PHE A 65 21.66 12.93 -7.14
N ILE A 66 20.88 13.83 -7.76
CA ILE A 66 21.32 15.18 -8.14
C ILE A 66 21.59 16.05 -6.90
N LEU A 67 20.88 15.81 -5.79
CA LEU A 67 21.02 16.57 -4.54
C LEU A 67 22.25 16.17 -3.70
N ASN A 68 23.14 15.31 -4.23
CA ASN A 68 24.42 14.92 -3.63
C ASN A 68 24.29 14.35 -2.21
N ILE A 69 23.25 13.53 -1.99
CA ILE A 69 23.21 12.66 -0.81
C ILE A 69 24.09 11.44 -1.11
N GLU A 70 25.04 11.15 -0.21
CA GLU A 70 25.96 10.03 -0.37
C GLU A 70 25.19 8.73 -0.66
N ILE A 71 25.49 8.11 -1.80
CA ILE A 71 24.82 6.89 -2.29
C ILE A 71 24.80 5.79 -1.22
N LYS A 72 25.86 5.70 -0.41
CA LYS A 72 25.95 4.75 0.72
C LYS A 72 24.84 4.97 1.74
N LYS A 73 24.58 6.22 2.11
CA LYS A 73 23.55 6.60 3.08
C LYS A 73 22.14 6.38 2.53
N ALA A 74 21.93 6.62 1.23
CA ALA A 74 20.67 6.31 0.56
C ALA A 74 20.40 4.79 0.50
N MET A 75 21.43 3.99 0.21
CA MET A 75 21.32 2.54 0.15
C MET A 75 21.09 1.91 1.54
N GLU A 76 21.80 2.38 2.56
CA GLU A 76 21.58 1.97 3.96
C GLU A 76 20.17 2.33 4.44
N SER A 77 19.70 3.54 4.15
CA SER A 77 18.34 3.98 4.50
C SER A 77 17.26 3.14 3.81
N CYS A 78 17.48 2.73 2.55
CA CYS A 78 16.58 1.83 1.85
C CYS A 78 16.53 0.44 2.50
N VAL A 79 17.70 -0.13 2.82
CA VAL A 79 17.80 -1.45 3.48
C VAL A 79 17.12 -1.44 4.85
N GLU A 80 17.35 -0.40 5.64
CA GLU A 80 16.75 -0.26 6.97
C GLU A 80 15.23 -0.04 6.88
N GLY A 81 14.78 0.75 5.90
CA GLY A 81 13.37 0.91 5.58
C GLY A 81 12.70 -0.42 5.24
N VAL A 82 13.27 -1.20 4.31
CA VAL A 82 12.76 -2.52 3.92
C VAL A 82 12.73 -3.48 5.11
N LYS A 83 13.79 -3.49 5.94
CA LYS A 83 13.85 -4.34 7.13
C LYS A 83 12.72 -4.02 8.11
N SER A 84 12.37 -2.75 8.27
CA SER A 84 11.27 -2.29 9.13
C SER A 84 9.89 -2.76 8.63
N VAL A 85 9.65 -2.78 7.31
CA VAL A 85 8.37 -3.19 6.72
C VAL A 85 8.31 -4.65 6.27
N ALA A 86 9.40 -5.40 6.37
CA ALA A 86 9.53 -6.77 5.86
C ALA A 86 8.44 -7.71 6.40
N MET A 87 8.13 -7.64 7.70
CA MET A 87 7.05 -8.44 8.30
C MET A 87 5.69 -8.15 7.67
N ILE A 88 5.38 -6.87 7.41
CA ILE A 88 4.11 -6.45 6.83
C ILE A 88 3.99 -6.98 5.40
N ILE A 89 5.07 -6.87 4.60
CA ILE A 89 5.12 -7.40 3.24
C ILE A 89 4.87 -8.91 3.22
N LEU A 90 5.47 -9.65 4.16
CA LEU A 90 5.31 -11.10 4.26
C LEU A 90 3.86 -11.52 4.58
N ILE A 91 3.19 -10.78 5.48
CA ILE A 91 1.77 -11.01 5.79
C ILE A 91 0.88 -10.69 4.57
N ILE A 92 1.13 -9.57 3.88
CA ILE A 92 0.38 -9.20 2.67
C ILE A 92 0.56 -10.25 1.57
N ALA A 93 1.79 -10.74 1.35
CA ALA A 93 2.09 -11.78 0.37
C ALA A 93 1.34 -13.09 0.70
N ALA A 94 1.33 -13.50 1.97
CA ALA A 94 0.56 -14.66 2.42
C ALA A 94 -0.95 -14.48 2.19
N GLY A 95 -1.50 -13.30 2.50
CA GLY A 95 -2.91 -12.97 2.24
C GLY A 95 -3.25 -12.97 0.75
N GLY A 96 -2.36 -12.47 -0.11
CA GLY A 96 -2.53 -12.47 -1.57
C GLY A 96 -2.50 -13.89 -2.18
N ALA A 97 -1.59 -14.75 -1.72
CA ALA A 97 -1.54 -16.15 -2.13
C ALA A 97 -2.77 -16.93 -1.63
N PHE A 98 -3.18 -16.70 -0.37
CA PHE A 98 -4.37 -17.31 0.21
C PHE A 98 -5.65 -16.93 -0.55
N LYS A 99 -5.77 -15.67 -0.99
CA LYS A 99 -6.87 -15.23 -1.87
C LYS A 99 -6.93 -16.08 -3.15
N GLN A 100 -5.81 -16.33 -3.82
CA GLN A 100 -5.79 -17.13 -5.04
C GLN A 100 -6.21 -18.58 -4.76
N VAL A 101 -5.71 -19.17 -3.67
CA VAL A 101 -6.12 -20.52 -3.24
C VAL A 101 -7.62 -20.59 -2.96
N LEU A 102 -8.22 -19.57 -2.33
CA LEU A 102 -9.67 -19.53 -2.09
C LEU A 102 -10.48 -19.42 -3.39
N ILE A 103 -10.00 -18.65 -4.37
CA ILE A 103 -10.64 -18.52 -5.69
C ILE A 103 -10.54 -19.84 -6.45
N ASP A 104 -9.34 -20.45 -6.49
CA ASP A 104 -9.07 -21.71 -7.20
C ASP A 104 -9.80 -22.89 -6.57
N SER A 105 -10.01 -22.88 -5.24
CA SER A 105 -10.75 -23.92 -4.53
C SER A 105 -12.27 -23.86 -4.75
N GLY A 106 -12.78 -22.88 -5.50
CA GLY A 106 -14.22 -22.76 -5.80
C GLY A 106 -15.09 -22.39 -4.59
N VAL A 107 -14.49 -22.14 -3.42
CA VAL A 107 -15.19 -21.75 -2.18
C VAL A 107 -16.06 -20.50 -2.40
N GLY A 108 -15.64 -19.59 -3.28
CA GLY A 108 -16.46 -18.42 -3.66
C GLY A 108 -17.83 -18.79 -4.22
N LYS A 109 -17.93 -19.85 -5.04
CA LYS A 109 -19.19 -20.31 -5.65
C LYS A 109 -20.06 -21.09 -4.68
N GLU A 110 -19.46 -21.91 -3.83
CA GLU A 110 -20.18 -22.67 -2.80
C GLU A 110 -20.74 -21.75 -1.70
N VAL A 111 -19.98 -20.72 -1.30
CA VAL A 111 -20.45 -19.72 -0.33
C VAL A 111 -21.53 -18.81 -0.94
N GLU A 112 -21.50 -18.52 -2.24
CA GLU A 112 -22.58 -17.82 -2.96
C GLU A 112 -23.89 -18.62 -2.94
N LEU A 113 -23.82 -19.94 -3.12
CA LEU A 113 -24.98 -20.84 -3.08
C LEU A 113 -25.57 -20.96 -1.66
N ILE A 114 -24.72 -20.94 -0.63
CA ILE A 114 -25.15 -20.92 0.77
C ILE A 114 -25.71 -19.53 1.17
N ALA A 115 -25.09 -18.45 0.73
CA ALA A 115 -25.51 -17.08 1.03
C ALA A 115 -26.87 -16.73 0.39
N SER A 116 -27.09 -17.18 -0.84
CA SER A 116 -28.40 -17.07 -1.52
C SER A 116 -29.48 -17.92 -0.85
N THR A 117 -29.13 -19.07 -0.26
CA THR A 117 -30.07 -19.94 0.47
C THR A 117 -30.46 -19.37 1.84
N TRP A 118 -29.54 -18.66 2.53
CA TRP A 118 -29.74 -18.20 3.91
C TRP A 118 -30.21 -16.74 4.06
N HIS A 119 -30.35 -15.95 2.98
CA HIS A 119 -30.59 -14.49 3.05
C HIS A 119 -29.62 -13.76 4.01
N ALA A 120 -28.45 -14.34 4.29
CA ALA A 120 -27.48 -13.74 5.20
C ALA A 120 -26.73 -12.65 4.43
N SER A 121 -26.81 -11.40 4.91
CA SER A 121 -26.17 -10.27 4.26
C SER A 121 -24.65 -10.50 4.13
N PRO A 122 -24.08 -10.53 2.91
CA PRO A 122 -22.64 -10.71 2.68
C PRO A 122 -21.78 -9.67 3.42
N LEU A 123 -22.36 -8.49 3.69
CA LEU A 123 -21.75 -7.42 4.49
C LEU A 123 -21.48 -7.84 5.94
N PHE A 124 -22.39 -8.59 6.56
CA PHE A 124 -22.20 -9.07 7.94
C PHE A 124 -21.09 -10.13 8.01
N LEU A 125 -21.02 -11.01 7.01
CA LEU A 125 -19.97 -12.03 6.91
C LEU A 125 -18.59 -11.38 6.70
N GLY A 126 -18.50 -10.42 5.78
CA GLY A 126 -17.28 -9.65 5.55
C GLY A 126 -16.86 -8.85 6.79
N TRP A 127 -17.81 -8.24 7.49
CA TRP A 127 -17.56 -7.53 8.75
C TRP A 127 -17.09 -8.47 9.87
N ALA A 128 -17.68 -9.67 10.01
CA ALA A 128 -17.27 -10.64 11.01
C ALA A 128 -15.83 -11.14 10.78
N ILE A 129 -15.47 -11.42 9.52
CA ILE A 129 -14.10 -11.76 9.13
C ILE A 129 -13.15 -10.59 9.41
N ALA A 130 -13.57 -9.35 9.12
CA ALA A 130 -12.80 -8.15 9.43
C ALA A 130 -12.51 -8.00 10.92
N ALA A 131 -13.54 -8.18 11.75
CA ALA A 131 -13.46 -8.07 13.20
C ALA A 131 -12.56 -9.16 13.79
N LEU A 132 -12.69 -10.40 13.34
CA LEU A 132 -11.89 -11.53 13.79
C LEU A 132 -10.40 -11.33 13.45
N LEU A 133 -10.11 -10.91 12.21
CA LEU A 133 -8.76 -10.58 11.76
C LEU A 133 -8.18 -9.40 12.53
N ARG A 134 -9.00 -8.40 12.89
CA ARG A 134 -8.55 -7.26 13.70
C ARG A 134 -8.17 -7.66 15.13
N ILE A 135 -8.91 -8.59 15.74
CA ILE A 135 -8.61 -9.10 17.07
C ILE A 135 -7.31 -9.92 17.07
N THR A 136 -7.07 -10.71 16.02
CA THR A 136 -5.87 -11.57 15.92
C THR A 136 -4.61 -10.83 15.48
N LEU A 137 -4.73 -9.84 14.58
CA LEU A 137 -3.57 -9.14 14.02
C LEU A 137 -3.15 -7.90 14.81
N GLY A 138 -4.01 -7.35 15.69
CA GLY A 138 -3.74 -6.19 16.55
C GLY A 138 -3.57 -4.84 15.81
N SER A 139 -3.10 -4.87 14.56
CA SER A 139 -2.92 -3.71 13.69
C SER A 139 -4.13 -3.53 12.76
N SER A 140 -4.77 -2.37 12.89
CA SER A 140 -5.93 -1.99 12.08
C SER A 140 -5.62 -2.01 10.57
N THR A 141 -4.39 -1.66 10.17
CA THR A 141 -3.98 -1.60 8.76
C THR A 141 -3.76 -2.98 8.16
N VAL A 142 -3.12 -3.88 8.89
CA VAL A 142 -2.83 -5.25 8.41
C VAL A 142 -4.11 -6.09 8.35
N ALA A 143 -5.00 -5.92 9.32
CA ALA A 143 -6.32 -6.55 9.30
C ALA A 143 -7.14 -6.09 8.10
N THR A 144 -7.23 -4.78 7.85
CA THR A 144 -8.00 -4.24 6.71
C THR A 144 -7.49 -4.73 5.36
N LEU A 145 -6.16 -4.78 5.16
CA LEU A 145 -5.56 -5.30 3.91
C LEU A 145 -5.90 -6.78 3.68
N THR A 146 -5.81 -7.60 4.74
CA THR A 146 -6.11 -9.04 4.68
C THR A 146 -7.60 -9.27 4.41
N THR A 147 -8.46 -8.56 5.13
CA THR A 147 -9.91 -8.60 4.93
C THR A 147 -10.29 -8.14 3.53
N SER A 148 -9.71 -7.06 3.02
CA SER A 148 -9.96 -6.58 1.65
C SER A 148 -9.64 -7.65 0.60
N GLY A 149 -8.55 -8.39 0.78
CA GLY A 149 -8.20 -9.52 -0.08
C GLY A 149 -9.22 -10.67 -0.01
N MET A 150 -9.74 -10.96 1.19
CA MET A 150 -10.68 -12.05 1.44
C MET A 150 -12.14 -11.70 1.09
N VAL A 151 -12.53 -10.43 1.17
CA VAL A 151 -13.91 -9.97 0.93
C VAL A 151 -14.24 -9.76 -0.55
N MET A 152 -13.21 -9.56 -1.39
CA MET A 152 -13.38 -9.41 -2.84
C MET A 152 -14.19 -10.54 -3.53
N PRO A 153 -13.97 -11.85 -3.27
CA PRO A 153 -14.82 -12.90 -3.83
C PRO A 153 -16.25 -12.92 -3.25
N PHE A 154 -16.49 -12.36 -2.06
CA PHE A 154 -17.82 -12.32 -1.43
C PHE A 154 -18.72 -11.18 -1.96
N VAL A 155 -18.12 -10.08 -2.43
CA VAL A 155 -18.88 -8.94 -2.98
C VAL A 155 -19.22 -9.17 -4.44
N HIS A 156 -18.30 -9.71 -5.25
CA HIS A 156 -18.59 -10.00 -6.66
C HIS A 156 -19.69 -11.06 -6.88
N SER A 157 -19.98 -11.88 -5.86
CA SER A 157 -21.01 -12.91 -5.86
C SER A 157 -22.31 -12.49 -5.17
N GLY A 158 -22.35 -11.31 -4.53
CA GLY A 158 -23.41 -10.95 -3.57
C GLY A 158 -24.15 -9.64 -3.82
N THR A 159 -23.81 -8.87 -4.85
CA THR A 159 -24.49 -7.59 -5.13
C THR A 159 -24.89 -7.47 -6.60
N SER A 160 -26.19 -7.56 -6.87
CA SER A 160 -26.80 -6.77 -7.93
C SER A 160 -26.37 -5.30 -7.76
N PRO A 161 -26.02 -4.58 -8.84
CA PRO A 161 -25.66 -3.17 -8.76
C PRO A 161 -26.92 -2.34 -8.53
N ASP A 162 -27.25 -2.10 -7.26
CA ASP A 162 -28.06 -0.99 -6.76
C ASP A 162 -27.61 -0.65 -5.32
#